data_AF-A0A2V6FZH7-F1
#
_entry.id   AF-A0A2V6FZH7-F1
#
_cell.length_a   1.000
_cell.length_b   1.000
_cell.length_c   1.000
_cell.angle_alpha   90.00
_cell.angle_beta   90.00
_cell.angle_gamma   90.00
#
_symmetry.space_group_name_H-M   'P 1'
#
loop_
_entity.id
_entity.type
_entity.pdbx_description
1 polymer ?
#
loop_
_entity_poly.entity_id
_entity_poly.type
_entity_poly.pdbx_seq_one_letter_code
_entity_poly.pdbx_strand_id
1 'polypeptide(L)'
;MLTLALVACPGRRITKANVDEVAEGMSKKQVESILGTPTEIDNKDFVIMKKTTYVYRQSKDTVTIVFKDDKVTEKQSTLSD
;
A
#
# COMPACT_ATOMS: atom_id res chain seq x y z
N MET A 1 16.44 9.16 26.25
CA MET A 1 16.39 9.07 24.78
C MET A 1 15.96 7.65 24.44
N LEU A 2 14.72 7.48 23.97
CA LEU A 2 14.16 6.15 23.70
C LEU A 2 14.38 5.83 22.22
N THR A 3 15.38 5.01 21.93
CA THR A 3 15.70 4.53 20.58
C THR A 3 14.70 3.47 20.16
N LEU A 4 13.72 3.85 19.33
CA LEU A 4 12.81 2.92 18.68
C LEU A 4 13.51 2.32 17.46
N ALA A 5 14.16 1.17 17.66
CA ALA A 5 14.72 0.37 16.59
C ALA A 5 13.57 -0.32 15.84
N LEU A 6 13.11 0.27 14.73
CA LEU A 6 12.24 -0.42 13.77
C LEU A 6 13.10 -1.42 12.99
N VAL A 7 13.16 -2.64 13.51
CA VAL A 7 13.67 -3.81 12.81
C VAL A 7 12.79 -4.06 11.58
N ALA A 8 13.20 -3.50 10.44
CA ALA A 8 12.64 -3.86 9.14
C ALA A 8 13.20 -5.22 8.72
N CYS A 9 12.63 -6.30 9.27
CA CYS A 9 12.93 -7.67 8.82
C CYS A 9 12.52 -7.88 7.34
N PRO A 10 13.31 -8.64 6.56
CA PRO A 10 13.03 -8.94 5.16
C PRO A 10 11.96 -10.03 5.09
N GLY A 11 10.71 -9.61 5.13
CA GLY A 11 9.53 -10.48 5.14
C GLY A 11 8.34 -9.71 5.70
N ARG A 12 8.09 -8.53 5.13
CA ARG A 12 7.12 -7.57 5.65
C ARG A 12 5.72 -8.12 5.42
N ARG A 13 5.23 -8.89 6.40
CA ARG A 13 3.82 -9.27 6.51
C ARG A 13 3.01 -7.98 6.55
N ILE A 14 2.02 -7.86 5.68
CA ILE A 14 1.12 -6.72 5.69
C ILE A 14 0.14 -6.96 6.83
N THR A 15 0.16 -6.04 7.77
CA THR A 15 -0.72 -6.09 8.94
C THR A 15 -1.86 -5.12 8.74
N LYS A 16 -3.00 -5.41 9.36
CA LYS A 16 -4.16 -4.50 9.33
C LYS A 16 -3.80 -3.11 9.85
N ALA A 17 -2.99 -3.03 10.92
CA ALA A 17 -2.49 -1.76 11.46
C ALA A 17 -1.79 -0.88 10.40
N ASN A 18 -0.87 -1.46 9.61
CA ASN A 18 -0.18 -0.69 8.57
C ASN A 18 -1.14 -0.29 7.43
N VAL A 19 -2.12 -1.14 7.10
CA VAL A 19 -3.15 -0.81 6.10
C VAL A 19 -4.06 0.31 6.58
N ASP A 20 -4.35 0.37 7.88
CA ASP A 20 -5.14 1.42 8.49
C ASP A 20 -4.40 2.77 8.50
N GLU A 21 -3.08 2.76 8.59
CA GLU A 21 -2.25 3.96 8.44
C GLU A 21 -2.30 4.56 7.02
N VAL A 22 -2.63 3.76 5.99
CA VAL A 22 -2.80 4.28 4.63
C VAL A 22 -4.12 5.04 4.51
N ALA A 23 -4.01 6.35 4.30
CA ALA A 23 -5.13 7.26 4.12
C ALA A 23 -5.24 7.77 2.67
N GLU A 24 -6.43 8.24 2.32
CA GLU A 24 -6.66 8.96 1.07
C GLU A 24 -5.74 10.18 0.95
N GLY A 25 -5.31 10.49 -0.27
CA GLY A 25 -4.42 11.61 -0.57
C GLY A 25 -2.92 11.33 -0.38
N MET A 26 -2.54 10.21 0.26
CA MET A 26 -1.14 9.79 0.39
C MET A 26 -0.50 9.49 -0.97
N SER A 27 0.80 9.75 -1.10
CA SER A 27 1.56 9.41 -2.31
C SER A 27 1.94 7.93 -2.36
N LYS A 28 2.25 7.41 -3.55
CA LYS A 28 2.77 6.03 -3.72
C LYS A 28 3.94 5.71 -2.80
N LYS A 29 4.90 6.65 -2.69
CA LYS A 29 6.08 6.51 -1.84
C LYS A 29 5.74 6.41 -0.36
N GLN A 30 4.74 7.16 0.11
CA GLN A 30 4.28 7.07 1.50
C GLN A 30 3.64 5.71 1.76
N VAL A 31 2.78 5.24 0.85
CA VAL A 31 2.17 3.92 0.96
C VAL A 31 3.23 2.81 0.94
N GLU A 32 4.21 2.88 0.04
CA GLU A 32 5.33 1.92 0.00
C GLU A 32 6.20 1.96 1.26
N SER A 33 6.34 3.12 1.89
CA SER A 33 7.07 3.24 3.16
C SER A 33 6.34 2.53 4.30
N ILE A 34 5.00 2.51 4.28
CA ILE A 34 4.14 1.91 5.32
C ILE A 34 3.93 0.41 5.06
N LEU A 35 3.52 0.03 3.85
CA LEU A 35 3.16 -1.33 3.47
C LEU A 35 4.34 -2.13 2.91
N GLY A 36 5.40 -1.47 2.45
CA GLY A 36 6.48 -2.08 1.70
C GLY A 36 6.21 -2.11 0.19
N THR A 37 6.99 -2.90 -0.54
CA THR A 37 6.86 -3.04 -1.98
C THR A 37 5.59 -3.84 -2.33
N PRO A 38 4.76 -3.37 -3.28
CA PRO A 38 3.61 -4.15 -3.74
C PRO A 38 4.03 -5.42 -4.45
N THR A 39 3.18 -6.44 -4.38
CA THR A 39 3.39 -7.70 -5.10
C THR A 39 3.17 -7.52 -6.60
N GLU A 40 2.23 -6.66 -6.95
CA GLU A 40 1.84 -6.40 -8.33
C GLU A 40 1.44 -4.93 -8.49
N ILE A 41 1.79 -4.36 -9.64
CA ILE A 41 1.50 -2.97 -9.99
C ILE A 41 0.80 -2.95 -11.36
N ASP A 42 -0.42 -2.44 -11.38
CA ASP A 42 -1.18 -2.19 -12.61
C ASP A 42 -1.21 -0.69 -12.90
N ASN A 43 -0.47 -0.24 -13.92
CA ASN A 43 -0.47 1.15 -14.37
C ASN A 43 -1.38 1.29 -15.59
N LYS A 44 -2.40 2.13 -15.45
CA LYS A 44 -3.33 2.50 -16.52
C LYS A 44 -3.19 3.99 -16.79
N ASP A 45 -2.36 4.28 -17.79
CA ASP A 45 -2.18 5.61 -18.33
C ASP A 45 -3.19 5.83 -19.46
N PHE A 46 -4.36 6.35 -19.11
CA PHE A 46 -5.26 6.92 -20.12
C PHE A 46 -4.78 8.33 -20.46
N VAL A 47 -5.00 8.76 -21.70
CA VAL A 47 -4.62 10.10 -22.19
C VAL A 47 -5.11 11.24 -21.28
N ILE A 48 -6.18 11.01 -20.51
CA ILE A 48 -6.85 11.99 -19.65
C ILE A 48 -6.62 11.72 -18.15
N MET A 49 -6.24 10.50 -17.76
CA MET A 49 -6.19 10.11 -16.35
C MET A 49 -5.09 9.07 -16.09
N LYS A 50 -4.21 9.37 -15.13
CA LYS A 50 -3.22 8.42 -14.64
C LYS A 50 -3.79 7.66 -13.46
N LYS A 51 -4.04 6.37 -13.65
CA LYS A 51 -4.48 5.46 -12.59
C LYS A 51 -3.41 4.42 -12.36
N THR A 52 -2.97 4.26 -11.12
CA THR A 52 -2.06 3.18 -10.73
C THR A 52 -2.73 2.37 -9.65
N THR A 53 -2.69 1.05 -9.74
CA THR A 53 -3.24 0.15 -8.72
C THR A 53 -2.10 -0.68 -8.16
N TYR A 54 -1.89 -0.60 -6.85
CA TYR A 54 -0.95 -1.46 -6.15
C TYR A 54 -1.73 -2.59 -5.51
N VAL A 55 -1.27 -3.81 -5.76
CA VAL A 55 -1.85 -5.02 -5.19
C VAL A 55 -0.79 -5.67 -4.33
N TYR A 56 -1.16 -5.94 -3.10
CA TYR A 56 -0.34 -6.65 -2.16
C TYR A 56 -1.00 -7.97 -1.82
N ARG A 57 -0.31 -9.08 -2.06
CA ARG A 57 -0.83 -10.43 -1.79
C ARG A 57 -0.04 -11.04 -0.65
N GLN A 58 -0.77 -11.52 0.35
CA GLN A 58 -0.18 -12.20 1.49
C GLN A 58 -0.95 -13.48 1.80
N SER A 59 -0.36 -14.61 1.44
CA SER A 59 -0.99 -15.93 1.60
C SER A 59 -2.36 -15.98 0.90
N LYS A 60 -3.46 -15.83 1.64
CA LYS A 60 -4.84 -15.82 1.13
C LYS A 60 -5.44 -14.41 1.06
N ASP A 61 -4.82 -13.44 1.70
CA ASP A 61 -5.34 -12.09 1.84
C ASP A 61 -4.75 -11.17 0.77
N THR A 62 -5.52 -10.18 0.36
CA THR A 62 -5.13 -9.19 -0.65
C THR A 62 -5.50 -7.79 -0.19
N VAL A 63 -4.59 -6.86 -0.40
CA VAL A 63 -4.81 -5.42 -0.22
C VAL A 63 -4.62 -4.72 -1.55
N THR A 64 -5.59 -3.93 -1.95
CA THR A 64 -5.60 -3.18 -3.19
C THR A 64 -5.66 -1.69 -2.87
N ILE A 65 -4.66 -0.94 -3.32
CA ILE A 65 -4.59 0.51 -3.19
C ILE A 65 -4.66 1.13 -4.58
N VAL A 66 -5.64 1.99 -4.81
CA VAL A 66 -5.81 2.71 -6.07
C VAL A 66 -5.30 4.13 -5.91
N PHE A 67 -4.43 4.52 -6.82
CA PHE A 67 -3.90 5.86 -6.96
C PHE A 67 -4.46 6.52 -8.22
N LYS A 68 -4.88 7.78 -8.09
CA LYS A 68 -5.18 8.68 -9.20
C LYS A 68 -4.33 9.92 -9.03
N ASP A 69 -3.67 10.37 -10.10
CA ASP A 69 -2.76 11.52 -10.04
C ASP A 69 -1.72 11.41 -8.91
N ASP A 70 -1.17 10.21 -8.74
CA ASP A 70 -0.19 9.84 -7.70
C ASP A 70 -0.69 9.85 -6.26
N LYS A 71 -1.99 10.04 -6.02
CA LYS A 71 -2.60 10.08 -4.69
C LYS A 71 -3.55 8.92 -4.46
N VAL A 72 -3.56 8.35 -3.26
CA VAL A 72 -4.52 7.31 -2.85
C VAL A 72 -5.93 7.87 -2.98
N THR A 73 -6.77 7.15 -3.70
CA THR A 73 -8.20 7.47 -3.83
C THR A 73 -9.10 6.34 -3.37
N GLU A 74 -8.57 5.11 -3.31
CA GLU A 74 -9.35 3.96 -2.88
C GLU A 74 -8.43 2.94 -2.20
N LYS A 75 -8.96 2.27 -1.18
CA LYS A 75 -8.31 1.20 -0.43
C LYS A 75 -9.31 0.08 -0.21
N GLN A 76 -8.93 -1.14 -0.57
CA GLN A 76 -9.67 -2.36 -0.29
C GLN A 76 -8.74 -3.37 0.37
N SER A 77 -9.21 -4.08 1.38
CA SER A 77 -8.44 -5.08 2.10
C SER A 77 -9.32 -6.28 2.43
N THR A 78 -8.80 -7.48 2.21
CA THR A 78 -9.44 -8.72 2.66
C THR A 78 -8.76 -9.30 3.90
N LEU A 79 -7.80 -8.59 4.51
CA LEU A 79 -7.15 -9.01 5.74
C LEU A 79 -8.21 -9.16 6.84
N SER A 80 -8.31 -10.37 7.37
CA SER A 80 -9.16 -10.67 8.53
C SER A 80 -8.44 -10.24 9.82
N ASP A 81 -9.19 -9.75 10.81
CA ASP A 81 -8.69 -9.42 12.15
C ASP A 81 -8.08 -10.62 12.89
#